data_AF-A0AB38S8A7-F1
#
_entry.id   AF-A0AB38S8A7-F1
#
_cell.length_a   1.000
_cell.length_b   1.000
_cell.length_c   1.000
_cell.angle_alpha   90.00
_cell.angle_beta   90.00
_cell.angle_gamma   90.00
#
_symmetry.space_group_name_H-M   'P 1'
#
loop_
_entity.id
_entity.type
_entity.pdbx_description
1 polymer ?
#
loop_
_entity_poly.entity_id
_entity_poly.type
_entity_poly.pdbx_seq_one_letter_code
_entity_poly.pdbx_strand_id
1 'polypeptide(L)'
;MPTLDEDRAAILKVHRDWWIANHKWDIPLMRTCFPSGTAFLNFNLSGDPYFGREELTAFWESFKDRPRSKPAVMHIWRLDVHDDMAYLLCEGNFEEADKPDQYLRSTEIYVRNDGEGQPEWKIWHFHCSEMAPKDKIRQPFGDSYASRGVGYLPPSFGKSFSVTDDQGP
;
A
#
# COMPACT_ATOMS: atom_id res chain seq x y z
N MET A 1 -21.68 13.92 -8.85
CA MET A 1 -21.09 12.73 -8.19
C MET A 1 -20.02 12.21 -9.12
N PRO A 2 -18.82 11.87 -8.61
CA PRO A 2 -17.78 11.26 -9.42
C PRO A 2 -18.27 9.96 -10.07
N THR A 3 -17.70 9.64 -11.21
CA THR A 3 -17.85 8.35 -11.87
C THR A 3 -16.97 7.30 -11.17
N LEU A 4 -17.28 6.02 -11.39
CA LEU A 4 -16.47 4.91 -10.88
C LEU A 4 -15.01 4.99 -11.35
N ASP A 5 -14.75 5.47 -12.56
CA ASP A 5 -13.40 5.60 -13.10
C ASP A 5 -12.64 6.78 -12.46
N GLU A 6 -13.33 7.89 -12.16
CA GLU A 6 -12.75 9.00 -11.40
C GLU A 6 -12.41 8.57 -9.95
N ASP A 7 -13.27 7.77 -9.32
CA ASP A 7 -13.00 7.23 -7.98
C ASP A 7 -11.80 6.28 -7.98
N ARG A 8 -11.74 5.37 -8.96
CA ARG A 8 -10.57 4.49 -9.13
C ARG A 8 -9.30 5.28 -9.36
N ALA A 9 -9.34 6.32 -10.20
CA ALA A 9 -8.18 7.17 -10.45
C ALA A 9 -7.72 7.90 -9.18
N ALA A 10 -8.65 8.42 -8.38
CA ALA A 10 -8.35 9.07 -7.11
C ALA A 10 -7.73 8.10 -6.10
N ILE A 11 -8.29 6.90 -5.96
CA ILE A 11 -7.75 5.85 -5.06
C ILE A 11 -6.35 5.42 -5.50
N LEU A 12 -6.15 5.18 -6.80
CA LEU A 12 -4.84 4.81 -7.34
C LEU A 12 -3.79 5.92 -7.17
N LYS A 13 -4.22 7.19 -7.20
CA LYS A 13 -3.35 8.31 -6.86
C LYS A 13 -2.92 8.24 -5.39
N VAL A 14 -3.86 8.06 -4.45
CA VAL A 14 -3.54 7.95 -3.01
C VAL A 14 -2.62 6.75 -2.75
N HIS A 15 -2.89 5.60 -3.37
CA HIS A 15 -2.02 4.43 -3.31
C HIS A 15 -0.59 4.76 -3.77
N ARG A 16 -0.45 5.41 -4.94
CA ARG A 16 0.87 5.79 -5.46
C ARG A 16 1.58 6.78 -4.54
N ASP A 17 0.87 7.82 -4.09
CA ASP A 17 1.40 8.84 -3.17
C ASP A 17 1.92 8.21 -1.87
N TRP A 18 1.20 7.21 -1.33
CA TRP A 18 1.61 6.47 -0.14
C TRP A 18 2.95 5.75 -0.34
N TRP A 19 3.13 5.03 -1.46
CA TRP A 19 4.38 4.33 -1.75
C TRP A 19 5.52 5.30 -2.10
N ILE A 20 5.26 6.39 -2.83
CA ILE A 20 6.22 7.49 -3.04
C ILE A 20 6.69 8.05 -1.69
N ALA A 21 5.75 8.29 -0.77
CA ALA A 21 6.07 8.84 0.53
C ALA A 21 6.96 7.89 1.34
N ASN A 22 6.70 6.58 1.30
CA ASN A 22 7.53 5.56 1.96
C ASN A 22 8.95 5.56 1.39
N HIS A 23 9.08 5.55 0.06
CA HIS A 23 10.39 5.57 -0.60
C HIS A 23 11.22 6.81 -0.21
N LYS A 24 10.57 7.98 -0.08
CA LYS A 24 11.26 9.26 0.14
C LYS A 24 11.35 9.71 1.59
N TRP A 25 10.71 8.99 2.53
CA TRP A 25 10.41 9.48 3.88
C TRP A 25 9.70 10.85 3.85
N ASP A 26 8.79 11.04 2.89
CA ASP A 26 8.08 12.31 2.67
C ASP A 26 6.87 12.41 3.61
N ILE A 27 7.10 12.94 4.81
CA ILE A 27 6.04 13.15 5.82
C ILE A 27 4.92 14.06 5.29
N PRO A 28 5.17 15.21 4.65
CA PRO A 28 4.11 16.01 4.05
C PRO A 28 3.20 15.22 3.10
N LEU A 29 3.77 14.46 2.17
CA LEU A 29 3.00 13.64 1.23
C LEU A 29 2.26 12.50 1.94
N MET A 30 2.95 11.79 2.84
CA MET A 30 2.37 10.74 3.69
C MET A 30 1.09 11.23 4.36
N ARG A 31 1.15 12.45 4.93
CA ARG A 31 0.01 13.00 5.67
C ARG A 31 -1.21 13.31 4.82
N THR A 32 -1.06 13.45 3.50
CA THR A 32 -2.18 13.63 2.57
C THR A 32 -2.94 12.33 2.28
N CYS A 33 -2.30 11.17 2.53
CA CYS A 33 -2.86 9.85 2.20
C CYS A 33 -3.84 9.33 3.26
N PHE A 34 -3.73 9.81 4.50
CA PHE A 34 -4.48 9.33 5.66
C PHE A 34 -5.45 10.39 6.19
N PRO A 35 -6.59 9.98 6.79
CA PRO A 35 -7.50 10.92 7.42
C PRO A 35 -6.85 11.63 8.63
N SER A 36 -7.39 12.79 8.97
CA SER A 36 -7.09 13.47 10.24
C SER A 36 -7.62 12.69 11.44
N GLY A 37 -7.25 13.13 12.63
CA GLY A 37 -7.73 12.56 13.89
C GLY A 37 -7.30 11.11 14.09
N THR A 38 -8.18 10.32 14.69
CA THR A 38 -7.93 8.94 15.15
C THR A 38 -8.61 7.88 14.28
N ALA A 39 -9.16 8.26 13.12
CA ALA A 39 -9.91 7.35 12.24
C ALA A 39 -9.03 6.30 11.55
N PHE A 40 -7.72 6.57 11.43
CA PHE A 40 -6.76 5.70 10.75
C PHE A 40 -6.21 4.59 11.67
N LEU A 41 -6.08 3.37 11.15
CA LEU A 41 -5.40 2.25 11.79
C LEU A 41 -4.37 1.60 10.87
N ASN A 42 -3.13 1.48 11.33
CA ASN A 42 -2.04 0.84 10.58
C ASN A 42 -1.54 -0.43 11.29
N PHE A 43 -1.44 -1.54 10.55
CA PHE A 43 -0.61 -2.70 10.91
C PHE A 43 0.57 -2.77 9.93
N ASN A 44 1.70 -2.21 10.32
CA ASN A 44 2.85 -2.06 9.42
C ASN A 44 3.78 -3.30 9.47
N LEU A 45 4.86 -3.26 8.69
CA LEU A 45 5.89 -4.32 8.70
C LEU A 45 6.76 -4.37 9.97
N SER A 46 6.71 -3.36 10.87
CA SER A 46 7.41 -3.47 12.15
C SER A 46 6.70 -4.40 13.14
N GLY A 47 5.44 -4.76 12.84
CA GLY A 47 4.62 -5.64 13.69
C GLY A 47 3.84 -4.89 14.76
N ASP A 48 4.00 -3.56 14.85
CA ASP A 48 3.31 -2.70 15.81
C ASP A 48 2.07 -2.05 15.16
N PRO A 49 0.97 -1.86 15.92
CA PRO A 49 -0.15 -1.06 15.47
C PRO A 49 0.13 0.44 15.66
N TYR A 50 -0.38 1.27 14.76
CA TYR A 50 -0.39 2.73 14.91
C TYR A 50 -1.81 3.28 14.79
N PHE A 51 -2.18 4.14 15.74
CA PHE A 51 -3.52 4.69 15.89
C PHE A 51 -3.53 6.17 15.49
N GLY A 52 -4.12 6.46 14.34
CA GLY A 52 -4.14 7.80 13.78
C GLY A 52 -2.83 8.18 13.09
N ARG A 53 -2.91 9.27 12.32
CA ARG A 53 -1.79 9.75 11.49
C ARG A 53 -0.60 10.27 12.31
N GLU A 54 -0.85 10.75 13.52
CA GLU A 54 0.17 11.36 14.36
C GLU A 54 1.15 10.31 14.93
N GLU A 55 0.68 9.13 15.31
CA GLU A 55 1.58 8.04 15.73
C GLU A 55 2.45 7.54 14.57
N LEU A 56 1.87 7.43 13.37
CA LEU A 56 2.64 7.09 12.15
C LEU A 56 3.67 8.19 11.81
N THR A 57 3.33 9.47 12.04
CA THR A 57 4.24 10.60 11.85
C THR A 57 5.43 10.50 12.81
N ALA A 58 5.17 10.30 14.10
CA ALA A 58 6.23 10.14 15.09
C ALA A 58 7.15 8.95 14.79
N PHE A 59 6.57 7.84 14.30
CA PHE A 59 7.35 6.69 13.82
C PHE A 59 8.28 7.08 12.68
N TRP A 60 7.78 7.81 11.67
CA TRP A 60 8.59 8.23 10.52
C TRP A 60 9.68 9.24 10.86
N GLU A 61 9.42 10.16 11.78
CA GLU A 61 10.42 11.10 12.29
C GLU A 61 11.62 10.39 12.93
N SER A 62 11.42 9.20 13.50
CA SER A 62 12.50 8.37 14.05
C SER A 62 13.42 7.76 12.98
N PHE A 63 12.99 7.73 11.71
CA PHE A 63 13.76 7.21 10.57
C PHE A 63 14.42 8.28 9.71
N LYS A 64 14.33 9.57 10.06
CA LYS A 64 14.82 10.69 9.24
C LYS A 64 16.28 10.57 8.77
N ASP A 65 17.11 9.85 9.53
CA ASP A 65 18.54 9.65 9.25
C ASP A 65 18.84 8.29 8.59
N ARG A 66 17.84 7.45 8.36
CA ARG A 66 18.02 6.14 7.70
C ARG A 66 18.12 6.31 6.18
N PRO A 67 18.91 5.43 5.52
CA PRO A 67 18.90 5.35 4.07
C PRO A 67 17.47 5.15 3.54
N ARG A 68 17.19 5.78 2.40
CA ARG A 68 15.94 5.57 1.68
C ARG A 68 15.94 4.18 1.05
N SER A 69 14.75 3.56 1.00
CA SER A 69 14.55 2.36 0.19
C SER A 69 14.64 2.70 -1.30
N LYS A 70 14.72 1.69 -2.16
CA LYS A 70 14.47 1.88 -3.59
C LYS A 70 12.96 2.05 -3.86
N PRO A 71 12.62 2.62 -5.03
CA PRO A 71 11.24 2.72 -5.49
C PRO A 71 10.54 1.35 -5.43
N ALA A 72 9.31 1.31 -4.91
CA ALA A 72 8.55 0.07 -4.75
C ALA A 72 7.76 -0.25 -6.02
N VAL A 73 7.72 -1.53 -6.40
CA VAL A 73 6.85 -2.01 -7.49
C VAL A 73 5.67 -2.74 -6.88
N MET A 74 4.49 -2.15 -7.00
CA MET A 74 3.25 -2.69 -6.43
C MET A 74 2.39 -3.28 -7.54
N HIS A 75 1.97 -4.53 -7.37
CA HIS A 75 1.08 -5.26 -8.26
C HIS A 75 -0.30 -5.32 -7.63
N ILE A 76 -1.23 -4.54 -8.17
CA ILE A 76 -2.60 -4.48 -7.69
C ILE A 76 -3.33 -5.72 -8.19
N TRP A 77 -3.81 -6.52 -7.25
CA TRP A 77 -4.62 -7.70 -7.52
C TRP A 77 -6.10 -7.37 -7.66
N ARG A 78 -6.59 -6.42 -6.86
CA ARG A 78 -7.99 -6.04 -6.83
C ARG A 78 -8.16 -4.63 -6.34
N LEU A 79 -9.08 -3.90 -6.97
CA LEU A 79 -9.60 -2.61 -6.52
C LEU A 79 -11.11 -2.61 -6.76
N ASP A 80 -11.87 -2.66 -5.67
CA ASP A 80 -13.32 -2.58 -5.70
C ASP A 80 -13.77 -1.32 -4.96
N VAL A 81 -14.73 -0.62 -5.56
CA VAL A 81 -15.31 0.63 -5.04
C VAL A 81 -16.81 0.42 -4.86
N HIS A 82 -17.29 0.77 -3.68
CA HIS A 82 -18.69 0.71 -3.27
C HIS A 82 -19.05 2.02 -2.57
N ASP A 83 -19.74 2.91 -3.30
CA ASP A 83 -20.14 4.24 -2.83
C ASP A 83 -18.97 5.06 -2.28
N ASP A 84 -18.91 5.22 -0.96
CA ASP A 84 -17.90 6.00 -0.24
C ASP A 84 -16.84 5.13 0.44
N MET A 85 -16.78 3.84 0.10
CA MET A 85 -15.76 2.91 0.59
C MET A 85 -15.15 2.11 -0.57
N ALA A 86 -13.86 1.81 -0.46
CA ALA A 86 -13.18 0.92 -1.39
C ALA A 86 -12.15 0.06 -0.65
N TYR A 87 -11.73 -1.03 -1.29
CA TYR A 87 -10.58 -1.80 -0.82
C TYR A 87 -9.66 -2.15 -1.98
N LEU A 88 -8.37 -2.17 -1.67
CA LEU A 88 -7.30 -2.53 -2.58
C LEU A 88 -6.47 -3.65 -1.96
N LEU A 89 -6.22 -4.68 -2.77
CA LEU A 89 -5.32 -5.77 -2.43
C LEU A 89 -4.14 -5.71 -3.39
N CYS A 90 -2.93 -5.68 -2.86
CA CYS A 90 -1.75 -5.71 -3.70
C CYS A 90 -0.61 -6.49 -3.07
N GLU A 91 0.36 -6.78 -3.90
CA GLU A 91 1.61 -7.38 -3.49
C GLU A 91 2.77 -6.70 -4.20
N GLY A 92 3.94 -6.63 -3.58
CA GLY A 92 5.03 -5.88 -4.15
C GLY A 92 6.36 -6.17 -3.50
N ASN A 93 7.38 -5.52 -4.02
CA ASN A 93 8.72 -5.54 -3.49
C ASN A 93 9.17 -4.15 -3.07
N PHE A 94 9.96 -4.12 -2.01
CA PHE A 94 10.74 -2.96 -1.61
C PHE A 94 12.15 -3.43 -1.31
N GLU A 95 13.13 -2.56 -1.52
CA GLU A 95 14.53 -2.87 -1.23
C GLU A 95 15.08 -1.81 -0.30
N GLU A 96 15.56 -2.22 0.87
CA GLU A 96 16.34 -1.37 1.75
C GLU A 96 17.83 -1.56 1.44
N ALA A 97 18.65 -0.57 1.81
CA ALA A 97 20.09 -0.60 1.51
C ALA A 97 20.81 -1.82 2.11
N ASP A 98 20.35 -2.31 3.27
CA ASP A 98 20.92 -3.42 4.03
C ASP A 98 20.11 -4.73 3.91
N LYS A 99 18.93 -4.68 3.30
CA LYS A 99 18.03 -5.82 3.11
C LYS A 99 17.45 -5.80 1.69
N PRO A 100 18.19 -6.37 0.72
CA PRO A 100 17.67 -6.56 -0.62
C PRO A 100 16.54 -7.58 -0.61
N ASP A 101 15.67 -7.54 -1.63
CA ASP A 101 14.66 -8.57 -1.87
C ASP A 101 13.61 -8.72 -0.75
N GLN A 102 13.07 -7.61 -0.24
CA GLN A 102 11.92 -7.67 0.67
C GLN A 102 10.62 -7.64 -0.12
N TYR A 103 9.70 -8.54 0.25
CA TYR A 103 8.42 -8.69 -0.43
C TYR A 103 7.29 -8.62 0.57
N LEU A 104 6.24 -7.91 0.20
CA LEU A 104 5.08 -7.69 1.06
C LEU A 104 3.78 -7.89 0.30
N ARG A 105 2.72 -8.10 1.06
CA ARG A 105 1.34 -7.97 0.59
C ARG A 105 0.64 -6.96 1.46
N SER A 106 -0.22 -6.13 0.87
CA SER A 106 -1.04 -5.19 1.63
C SER A 106 -2.53 -5.36 1.34
N THR A 107 -3.31 -5.01 2.35
CA THR A 107 -4.74 -4.71 2.25
C THR A 107 -4.94 -3.27 2.70
N GLU A 108 -5.63 -2.50 1.87
CA GLU A 108 -5.85 -1.08 2.07
C GLU A 108 -7.34 -0.82 1.99
N ILE A 109 -7.90 -0.17 3.00
CA ILE A 109 -9.30 0.28 3.02
C ILE A 109 -9.31 1.78 2.82
N TYR A 110 -10.11 2.21 1.86
CA TYR A 110 -10.30 3.60 1.50
C TYR A 110 -11.70 4.04 1.89
N VAL A 111 -11.83 5.25 2.42
CA VAL A 111 -13.12 5.89 2.65
C VAL A 111 -13.07 7.29 2.05
N ARG A 112 -14.15 7.73 1.40
CA ARG A 112 -14.31 9.07 0.85
C ARG A 112 -14.63 10.08 1.97
N ASN A 113 -13.72 10.18 2.93
CA ASN A 113 -13.80 11.09 4.07
C ASN A 113 -12.38 11.38 4.59
N ASP A 114 -12.04 12.66 4.72
CA ASP A 114 -10.73 13.12 5.19
C ASP A 114 -10.52 13.08 6.72
N GLY A 115 -11.53 12.67 7.49
CA GLY A 115 -11.56 12.72 8.95
C GLY A 115 -12.29 13.95 9.51
N GLU A 116 -12.50 14.98 8.69
CA GLU A 116 -13.25 16.21 9.02
C GLU A 116 -14.57 16.30 8.24
N GLY A 117 -14.96 15.23 7.53
CA GLY A 117 -16.19 15.15 6.75
C GLY A 117 -16.08 15.68 5.31
N GLN A 118 -14.89 16.05 4.82
CA GLN A 118 -14.71 16.38 3.41
C GLN A 118 -14.65 15.10 2.56
N PRO A 119 -15.29 15.07 1.38
CA PRO A 119 -15.42 13.87 0.56
C PRO A 119 -14.14 13.59 -0.25
N GLU A 120 -13.02 13.35 0.43
CA GLU A 120 -11.74 12.96 -0.16
C GLU A 120 -11.41 11.50 0.12
N TRP A 121 -10.96 10.75 -0.88
CA TRP A 121 -10.47 9.40 -0.68
C TRP A 121 -9.19 9.41 0.18
N LYS A 122 -9.22 8.70 1.31
CA LYS A 122 -8.06 8.46 2.18
C LYS A 122 -7.94 6.99 2.54
N ILE A 123 -6.74 6.54 2.88
CA ILE A 123 -6.50 5.22 3.47
C ILE A 123 -6.93 5.28 4.94
N TRP A 124 -8.04 4.62 5.28
CA TRP A 124 -8.53 4.51 6.66
C TRP A 124 -7.96 3.30 7.39
N HIS A 125 -7.60 2.25 6.64
CA HIS A 125 -6.85 1.14 7.18
C HIS A 125 -5.77 0.70 6.22
N PHE A 126 -4.57 0.49 6.75
CA PHE A 126 -3.47 -0.13 6.03
C PHE A 126 -2.99 -1.33 6.84
N HIS A 127 -2.86 -2.47 6.19
CA HIS A 127 -2.20 -3.63 6.76
C HIS A 127 -1.26 -4.20 5.73
N CYS A 128 0.02 -4.34 6.07
CA CYS A 128 0.98 -5.09 5.28
C CYS A 128 1.65 -6.20 6.10
N SER A 129 2.06 -7.25 5.40
CA SER A 129 2.80 -8.36 5.98
C SER A 129 3.85 -8.85 4.98
N GLU A 130 4.93 -9.42 5.50
CA GLU A 130 5.90 -10.11 4.67
C GLU A 130 5.22 -11.23 3.86
N MET A 131 5.71 -11.42 2.64
CA MET A 131 5.38 -12.62 1.88
C MET A 131 6.00 -13.86 2.50
N ALA A 132 5.48 -15.02 2.10
CA ALA A 132 6.23 -16.26 2.26
C ALA A 132 7.60 -16.15 1.55
N PRO A 133 8.66 -16.80 2.07
CA PRO A 133 9.93 -16.91 1.37
C PRO A 133 9.76 -17.34 -0.09
N LYS A 134 10.62 -16.83 -0.99
CA LYS A 134 10.47 -17.03 -2.44
C LYS A 134 10.33 -18.49 -2.84
N ASP A 135 11.09 -19.36 -2.18
CA ASP A 135 11.20 -20.79 -2.40
C ASP A 135 10.18 -21.62 -1.59
N LYS A 136 9.45 -21.01 -0.64
CA LYS A 136 8.46 -21.73 0.16
C LYS A 136 7.32 -22.22 -0.72
N ILE A 137 7.18 -23.54 -0.77
CA ILE A 137 6.10 -24.21 -1.50
C ILE A 137 4.75 -23.89 -0.85
N ARG A 138 3.84 -23.34 -1.65
CA ARG A 138 2.45 -23.13 -1.29
C ARG A 138 1.71 -24.46 -1.41
N GLN A 139 1.52 -25.11 -0.27
CA GLN A 139 0.70 -26.32 -0.22
C GLN A 139 -0.79 -25.96 -0.44
N PRO A 140 -1.58 -26.82 -1.12
CA PRO A 140 -1.23 -28.07 -1.79
C PRO A 140 -0.76 -27.92 -3.25
N PHE A 141 -0.56 -26.71 -3.75
CA PHE A 141 -0.43 -26.42 -5.18
C PHE A 141 0.95 -26.70 -5.78
N GLY A 142 1.99 -26.82 -4.95
CA GLY A 142 3.34 -27.16 -5.39
C GLY A 142 4.10 -26.01 -6.06
N ASP A 143 3.49 -24.82 -6.19
CA ASP A 143 4.14 -23.61 -6.67
C ASP A 143 4.77 -22.79 -5.53
N SER A 144 5.63 -21.84 -5.88
CA SER A 144 6.22 -20.85 -4.97
C SER A 144 6.26 -19.48 -5.65
N TYR A 145 6.64 -18.43 -4.90
CA TYR A 145 6.86 -17.12 -5.51
C TYR A 145 7.97 -17.15 -6.57
N ALA A 146 9.00 -17.98 -6.39
CA ALA A 146 10.06 -18.16 -7.38
C ALA A 146 9.54 -18.74 -8.69
N SER A 147 8.52 -19.61 -8.66
CA SER A 147 7.95 -20.20 -9.88
C SER A 147 6.84 -19.35 -10.52
N ARG A 148 6.02 -18.66 -9.71
CA ARG A 148 4.85 -17.91 -10.22
C ARG A 148 5.12 -16.42 -10.46
N GLY A 149 6.12 -15.86 -9.78
CA GLY A 149 6.41 -14.43 -9.77
C GLY A 149 5.49 -13.60 -8.87
N VAL A 150 5.91 -12.35 -8.64
CA VAL A 150 5.12 -11.32 -7.94
C VAL A 150 4.09 -10.74 -8.91
N GLY A 151 2.90 -10.45 -8.39
CA GLY A 151 1.74 -10.01 -9.15
C GLY A 151 0.94 -11.16 -9.78
N TYR A 152 1.32 -12.42 -9.60
CA TYR A 152 0.60 -13.55 -10.20
C TYR A 152 -0.82 -13.68 -9.63
N LEU A 153 -1.78 -13.76 -10.54
CA LEU A 153 -3.16 -14.14 -10.25
C LEU A 153 -3.51 -15.39 -11.08
N PRO A 154 -4.29 -16.34 -10.52
CA PRO A 154 -4.90 -17.38 -11.33
C PRO A 154 -5.74 -16.77 -12.46
N PRO A 155 -5.84 -17.38 -13.65
CA PRO A 155 -6.60 -16.81 -14.77
C PRO A 155 -8.05 -16.44 -14.43
N SER A 156 -8.68 -17.16 -13.48
CA SER A 156 -10.04 -16.87 -13.00
C SER A 156 -10.18 -15.54 -12.23
N PHE A 157 -9.06 -14.96 -11.78
CA PHE A 157 -8.99 -13.67 -11.08
C PHE A 157 -8.58 -12.51 -12.00
N GLY A 158 -8.27 -12.78 -13.28
CA GLY A 158 -7.82 -11.78 -14.23
C GLY A 158 -6.32 -11.53 -14.20
N LYS A 159 -5.90 -10.27 -14.40
CA LYS A 159 -4.50 -9.85 -14.41
C LYS A 159 -4.29 -8.73 -13.40
N SER A 160 -3.16 -8.78 -12.71
CA SER A 160 -2.70 -7.64 -11.94
C SER A 160 -2.21 -6.53 -12.88
N PHE A 161 -2.12 -5.32 -12.34
CA PHE A 161 -1.43 -4.21 -13.00
C PHE A 161 -0.45 -3.57 -12.02
N SER A 162 0.67 -3.12 -12.56
CA SER A 162 1.73 -2.53 -11.76
C SER A 162 1.54 -1.02 -11.60
N VAL A 163 1.72 -0.54 -10.38
CA VAL A 163 1.92 0.86 -10.06
C VAL A 163 3.34 0.99 -9.55
N THR A 164 4.13 1.83 -10.22
CA THR A 164 5.46 2.22 -9.77
C THR A 164 5.43 3.68 -9.34
N ASP A 165 6.26 4.00 -8.37
CA ASP A 165 6.44 5.32 -7.78
C ASP A 165 7.42 6.22 -8.56
N ASP A 166 7.98 5.70 -9.67
CA ASP A 166 8.83 6.43 -10.63
C ASP A 166 8.08 7.00 -11.85
N GLN A 167 6.79 6.67 -12.02
CA GLN A 167 5.99 7.29 -13.07
C GLN A 167 5.71 8.74 -12.68
N GLY A 168 6.37 9.65 -13.41
CA GLY A 168 5.98 11.06 -13.45
C GLY A 168 4.50 11.21 -13.85
N PRO A 169 3.92 12.40 -13.64
CA PRO A 169 2.53 12.68 -13.99
C PRO A 169 2.18 12.32 -15.45
#